data_AF-X0S237-F1
#
_entry.id   AF-X0S237-F1
#
_cell.length_a   1.000
_cell.length_b   1.000
_cell.length_c   1.000
_cell.angle_alpha   90.00
_cell.angle_beta   90.00
_cell.angle_gamma   90.00
#
_symmetry.space_group_name_H-M   'P 1'
#
loop_
_entity.id
_entity.type
_entity.pdbx_description
1 polymer ?
#
loop_
_entity_poly.entity_id
_entity_poly.type
_entity_poly.pdbx_seq_one_letter_code
_entity_poly.pdbx_strand_id
1 'polypeptide(L)'
;MRKNAGFTLIELMVVVAILGILGATAMPLYNTWQQRAYGSEAAIMIKRILDAQVIYFLENDDFFPEADGAQIFIFHNDSPSKQEIADVKNALKILIPVGHFLDFTITNMPGLACMATVSSFQGSYALFKGGVTSITGIVDDTGKIDIQQVY
;
A
#
# COMPACT_ATOMS: atom_id res chain seq x y z
N MET A 1 56.31 19.05 -8.19
CA MET A 1 56.04 18.08 -7.09
C MET A 1 54.60 18.27 -6.64
N ARG A 2 53.72 17.29 -6.85
CA ARG A 2 52.34 17.33 -6.33
C ARG A 2 52.38 16.95 -4.85
N LYS A 3 51.89 17.82 -3.96
CA LYS A 3 51.66 17.49 -2.54
C LYS A 3 50.47 16.53 -2.48
N ASN A 4 50.71 15.26 -2.18
CA ASN A 4 49.65 14.32 -1.83
C ASN A 4 49.19 14.66 -0.41
N ALA A 5 48.13 15.45 -0.29
CA ALA A 5 47.42 15.62 0.97
C ALA A 5 46.63 14.34 1.26
N GLY A 6 47.07 13.55 2.23
CA GLY A 6 46.32 12.41 2.77
C GLY A 6 45.32 12.86 3.84
N PHE A 7 44.21 12.13 3.98
CA PHE A 7 43.22 12.34 5.03
C PHE A 7 43.80 11.95 6.39
N THR A 8 43.51 12.70 7.46
CA THR A 8 43.99 12.36 8.81
C THR A 8 43.06 11.34 9.48
N LEU A 9 43.62 10.52 10.38
CA LEU A 9 42.83 9.57 11.18
C LEU A 9 41.78 10.29 12.03
N ILE A 10 42.10 11.49 12.54
CA ILE A 10 41.17 12.27 13.34
C ILE A 10 39.99 12.80 12.52
N GLU A 11 40.22 13.25 11.28
CA GLU A 11 39.12 13.63 10.38
C GLU A 11 38.20 12.45 10.11
N LEU A 12 38.76 11.25 9.88
CA LEU A 12 37.96 10.05 9.66
C LEU A 12 37.15 9.66 10.91
N MET A 13 37.73 9.76 12.11
CA MET A 13 37.05 9.46 13.37
C MET A 13 35.86 10.39 13.61
N VAL A 14 36.02 11.70 13.36
CA VAL A 14 34.92 12.66 13.53
C VAL A 14 33.81 12.39 12.50
N VAL A 15 34.16 12.04 11.26
CA VAL A 15 33.18 11.68 10.23
C VAL A 15 32.37 10.45 10.64
N VAL A 16 33.02 9.38 11.13
CA VAL A 16 32.33 8.17 11.59
C VAL A 16 31.44 8.46 12.81
N ALA A 17 31.90 9.31 13.74
CA ALA A 17 31.10 9.72 14.90
C ALA A 17 29.82 10.47 14.48
N ILE A 18 29.92 11.41 13.54
CA ILE A 18 28.76 12.15 13.02
C ILE A 18 27.83 11.21 12.24
N LEU A 19 28.35 10.32 11.39
CA LEU A 19 27.55 9.33 10.68
C LEU A 19 26.80 8.38 11.63
N GLY A 20 27.40 8.02 12.76
CA GLY A 20 26.73 7.24 13.80
C GLY A 20 25.50 7.94 14.39
N ILE A 21 25.63 9.23 14.72
CA ILE A 21 24.52 10.05 15.24
C ILE A 21 23.43 10.24 14.18
N LEU A 22 23.82 10.52 12.93
CA LEU A 22 22.88 10.67 11.82
C LEU A 22 22.13 9.35 11.55
N GLY A 23 22.83 8.21 11.53
CA GLY A 23 22.21 6.90 11.32
C GLY A 23 21.19 6.55 12.41
N ALA A 24 21.53 6.80 13.67
CA ALA A 24 20.65 6.52 14.82
C ALA A 24 19.33 7.33 14.77
N THR A 25 19.38 8.56 14.28
CA THR A 25 18.19 9.44 14.18
C THR A 25 17.42 9.28 12.87
N ALA A 26 18.10 8.89 11.78
CA ALA A 26 17.49 8.74 10.46
C ALA A 26 16.49 7.57 10.39
N MET A 27 16.80 6.43 11.02
CA MET A 27 15.96 5.23 10.95
C MET A 27 14.53 5.43 11.52
N PRO A 28 14.32 5.94 12.75
CA PRO A 28 12.97 6.16 13.27
C PRO A 28 12.21 7.26 12.49
N LEU A 29 12.93 8.26 11.96
CA LEU A 29 12.35 9.31 11.13
C LEU A 29 11.83 8.73 9.81
N TYR A 30 12.63 7.91 9.14
CA TYR A 30 12.28 7.22 7.90
C TYR A 30 11.03 6.37 8.07
N ASN A 31 10.96 5.54 9.12
CA ASN A 31 9.78 4.70 9.40
C ASN A 31 8.51 5.54 9.58
N THR A 32 8.62 6.69 10.26
CA THR A 32 7.49 7.60 10.48
C THR A 32 7.04 8.25 9.16
N TRP A 33 7.97 8.61 8.28
CA TRP A 33 7.65 9.17 6.97
C TRP A 33 7.01 8.15 6.05
N GLN A 34 7.56 6.93 6.02
CA GLN A 34 7.02 5.81 5.27
C GLN A 34 5.57 5.50 5.69
N GLN A 35 5.33 5.41 7.00
CA GLN A 35 4.01 5.20 7.58
C GLN A 35 3.02 6.30 7.15
N ARG A 36 3.41 7.58 7.24
CA ARG A 36 2.53 8.69 6.86
C ARG A 36 2.20 8.71 5.38
N ALA A 37 3.21 8.49 4.53
CA ALA A 37 3.04 8.48 3.08
C ALA A 37 2.10 7.34 2.66
N TYR A 38 2.48 6.10 2.94
CA TYR A 38 1.73 4.94 2.48
C TYR A 38 0.44 4.71 3.26
N GLY A 39 0.35 5.11 4.53
CA GLY A 39 -0.90 5.08 5.29
C GLY A 39 -1.95 6.02 4.72
N SER A 40 -1.54 7.22 4.28
CA SER A 40 -2.45 8.16 3.62
C SER A 40 -2.92 7.66 2.26
N GLU A 41 -2.01 7.07 1.47
CA GLU A 41 -2.31 6.47 0.18
C GLU A 41 -3.26 5.28 0.33
N ALA A 42 -2.99 4.37 1.27
CA ALA A 42 -3.83 3.22 1.55
C ALA A 42 -5.26 3.63 1.93
N ALA A 43 -5.41 4.66 2.77
CA ALA A 43 -6.72 5.19 3.16
C ALA A 43 -7.50 5.81 1.99
N ILE A 44 -6.81 6.46 1.05
CA ILE A 44 -7.44 7.00 -0.17
C ILE A 44 -7.83 5.86 -1.11
N MET A 45 -6.92 4.90 -1.34
CA MET A 45 -7.13 3.82 -2.29
C MET A 45 -8.24 2.87 -1.85
N ILE A 46 -8.32 2.52 -0.56
CA ILE A 46 -9.38 1.64 -0.07
C ILE A 46 -10.76 2.26 -0.33
N LYS A 47 -10.92 3.56 -0.04
CA LYS A 47 -12.17 4.27 -0.32
C LYS A 47 -12.49 4.29 -1.80
N ARG A 48 -11.51 4.58 -2.66
CA ARG A 48 -11.70 4.61 -4.12
C ARG A 48 -12.13 3.25 -4.68
N ILE A 49 -11.57 2.16 -4.14
CA ILE A 49 -11.94 0.80 -4.54
C ILE A 49 -13.40 0.54 -4.15
N LEU A 50 -13.79 0.81 -2.90
CA LEU A 50 -15.14 0.55 -2.42
C LEU A 50 -16.20 1.40 -3.12
N ASP A 51 -15.93 2.71 -3.31
CA ASP A 51 -16.84 3.59 -4.05
C ASP A 51 -17.02 3.10 -5.50
N ALA A 52 -15.95 2.61 -6.14
CA ALA A 52 -16.02 2.05 -7.48
C ALA A 52 -16.77 0.71 -7.53
N GLN A 53 -16.65 -0.11 -6.48
CA GLN A 53 -17.42 -1.36 -6.36
C GLN A 53 -18.92 -1.10 -6.23
N VAL A 54 -19.33 -0.06 -5.47
CA VAL A 54 -20.74 0.36 -5.41
C VAL A 54 -21.25 0.72 -6.81
N ILE A 55 -20.49 1.53 -7.56
CA ILE A 55 -20.86 1.91 -8.93
C ILE A 55 -20.96 0.67 -9.84
N TYR A 56 -19.98 -0.22 -9.75
CA TYR A 56 -19.96 -1.45 -10.54
C TYR A 56 -21.18 -2.33 -10.26
N PHE A 57 -21.53 -2.50 -8.98
CA PHE A 57 -22.70 -3.27 -8.55
C PHE A 57 -24.00 -2.69 -9.08
N LEU A 58 -24.15 -1.36 -9.06
CA LEU A 58 -25.33 -0.70 -9.63
C LEU A 58 -25.48 -0.88 -11.15
N GLU A 59 -24.39 -1.16 -11.86
CA GLU A 59 -24.39 -1.37 -13.30
C GLU A 59 -24.53 -2.85 -13.70
N ASN A 60 -24.05 -3.78 -12.87
CA ASN A 60 -23.88 -5.19 -13.24
C ASN A 60 -24.61 -6.19 -12.31
N ASP A 61 -25.26 -5.71 -11.24
CA ASP A 61 -25.93 -6.53 -10.22
C ASP A 61 -25.00 -7.56 -9.50
N ASP A 62 -23.68 -7.39 -9.60
CA ASP A 62 -22.65 -8.19 -8.94
C ASP A 62 -21.40 -7.32 -8.66
N PHE A 63 -20.52 -7.77 -7.77
CA PHE A 63 -19.24 -7.14 -7.49
C PHE A 63 -18.13 -7.66 -8.39
N PHE A 64 -17.11 -6.82 -8.60
CA PHE A 64 -15.90 -7.22 -9.30
C PHE A 64 -14.85 -7.76 -8.30
N PRO A 65 -14.07 -8.81 -8.62
CA PRO A 65 -14.18 -9.67 -9.80
C PRO A 65 -15.49 -10.47 -9.83
N GLU A 66 -16.03 -10.67 -11.03
CA GLU A 66 -17.24 -11.47 -11.21
C GLU A 66 -16.93 -12.94 -10.88
N ALA A 67 -17.85 -13.57 -10.14
CA ALA A 67 -17.80 -14.90 -9.52
C ALA A 67 -17.58 -14.92 -8.00
N ASP A 68 -18.45 -15.67 -7.32
CA ASP A 68 -18.40 -15.91 -5.88
C ASP A 68 -17.04 -16.46 -5.44
N GLY A 69 -16.39 -15.76 -4.51
CA GLY A 69 -15.09 -16.14 -3.95
C GLY A 69 -13.91 -15.78 -4.83
N ALA A 70 -14.10 -15.14 -5.99
CA ALA A 70 -13.02 -14.70 -6.86
C ALA A 70 -12.18 -13.61 -6.18
N GLN A 71 -10.88 -13.64 -6.44
CA GLN A 71 -9.90 -12.76 -5.83
C GLN A 71 -8.93 -12.22 -6.86
N ILE A 72 -8.62 -10.93 -6.75
CA ILE A 72 -7.56 -10.27 -7.49
C ILE A 72 -6.48 -9.87 -6.50
N PHE A 73 -5.24 -10.22 -6.85
CA PHE A 73 -4.04 -9.82 -6.11
C PHE A 73 -3.17 -8.94 -7.00
N ILE A 74 -2.87 -7.74 -6.53
CA ILE A 74 -1.92 -6.83 -7.17
C ILE A 74 -0.86 -6.48 -6.13
N PHE A 75 0.33 -7.04 -6.31
CA PHE A 75 1.46 -6.81 -5.44
C PHE A 75 2.24 -5.58 -5.90
N HIS A 76 2.88 -4.92 -4.95
CA HIS A 76 3.68 -3.72 -5.16
C HIS A 76 4.79 -3.90 -6.22
N ASN A 77 5.29 -5.12 -6.41
CA ASN A 77 6.35 -5.47 -7.35
C ASN A 77 5.84 -6.08 -8.66
N ASP A 78 4.52 -6.15 -8.87
CA ASP A 78 3.94 -6.60 -10.13
C ASP A 78 4.30 -5.65 -11.28
N SER A 79 4.36 -6.21 -12.49
CA SER A 79 4.54 -5.39 -13.70
C SER A 79 3.35 -4.43 -13.84
N PRO A 80 3.57 -3.15 -14.20
CA PRO A 80 2.49 -2.21 -14.54
C PRO A 80 1.59 -2.70 -15.68
N SER A 81 2.05 -3.68 -16.47
CA SER A 81 1.30 -4.29 -17.56
C SER A 81 0.57 -5.59 -17.17
N LYS A 82 0.49 -5.92 -15.88
CA LYS A 82 -0.22 -7.11 -15.38
C LYS A 82 -1.70 -7.01 -15.75
N GLN A 83 -2.29 -8.13 -16.20
CA GLN A 83 -3.66 -8.16 -16.74
C GLN A 83 -4.68 -7.72 -15.70
N GLU A 84 -4.53 -8.16 -14.45
CA GLU A 84 -5.44 -7.83 -13.35
C GLU A 84 -5.50 -6.32 -13.08
N ILE A 85 -4.41 -5.59 -13.30
CA ILE A 85 -4.38 -4.12 -13.19
C ILE A 85 -5.22 -3.49 -14.32
N ALA A 86 -5.11 -4.04 -15.53
CA ALA A 86 -5.93 -3.61 -16.66
C ALA A 86 -7.41 -3.95 -16.44
N ASP A 87 -7.71 -5.12 -15.89
CA ASP A 87 -9.09 -5.56 -15.59
C ASP A 87 -9.73 -4.66 -14.54
N VAL A 88 -9.05 -4.38 -13.43
CA VAL A 88 -9.50 -3.42 -12.42
C VAL A 88 -9.73 -2.04 -13.04
N LYS A 89 -8.83 -1.56 -13.89
CA LYS A 89 -9.00 -0.28 -14.57
C LYS A 89 -10.21 -0.25 -15.49
N ASN A 90 -10.45 -1.34 -16.22
CA ASN A 90 -11.55 -1.42 -17.17
C ASN A 90 -12.90 -1.58 -16.46
N ALA A 91 -12.97 -2.41 -15.42
CA ALA A 91 -14.17 -2.66 -14.64
C ALA A 91 -14.50 -1.49 -13.70
N LEU A 92 -13.58 -1.17 -12.79
CA LEU A 92 -13.80 -0.21 -11.70
C LEU A 92 -13.45 1.24 -12.06
N LYS A 93 -12.92 1.49 -13.27
CA LYS A 93 -12.49 2.83 -13.74
C LYS A 93 -11.45 3.50 -12.82
N ILE A 94 -10.74 2.71 -12.01
CA ILE A 94 -9.67 3.17 -11.12
C ILE A 94 -8.31 2.62 -11.57
N LEU A 95 -7.26 3.41 -11.34
CA LEU A 95 -5.89 2.94 -11.54
C LEU A 95 -5.31 2.54 -10.18
N ILE A 96 -4.91 1.28 -10.04
CA ILE A 96 -4.13 0.80 -8.91
C ILE A 96 -2.65 1.03 -9.21
N PRO A 97 -1.93 1.82 -8.39
CA PRO A 97 -0.49 2.03 -8.58
C PRO A 97 0.29 0.74 -8.28
N VAL A 98 1.44 0.56 -8.93
CA VAL A 98 2.45 -0.47 -8.63
C VAL A 98 3.84 0.14 -8.76
N GLY A 99 4.89 -0.57 -8.35
CA GLY A 99 6.26 -0.04 -8.28
C GLY A 99 6.52 0.82 -7.03
N HIS A 100 5.72 0.62 -5.98
CA HIS A 100 5.87 1.27 -4.67
C HIS A 100 5.82 0.21 -3.56
N PHE A 101 5.13 0.43 -2.44
CA PHE A 101 5.22 -0.43 -1.25
C PHE A 101 3.87 -0.97 -0.71
N LEU A 102 2.76 -0.79 -1.44
CA LEU A 102 1.45 -1.31 -1.06
C LEU A 102 1.03 -2.48 -1.95
N ASP A 103 0.44 -3.48 -1.32
CA ASP A 103 -0.24 -4.60 -1.96
C ASP A 103 -1.75 -4.40 -1.86
N PHE A 104 -2.48 -4.89 -2.86
CA PHE A 104 -3.92 -4.75 -2.99
C PHE A 104 -4.56 -6.12 -3.21
N THR A 105 -5.63 -6.38 -2.48
CA THR A 105 -6.50 -7.54 -2.70
C THR A 105 -7.93 -7.07 -2.86
N ILE A 106 -8.64 -7.60 -3.85
CA ILE A 106 -10.08 -7.39 -4.06
C ILE A 106 -10.74 -8.76 -4.16
N THR A 107 -11.74 -9.00 -3.33
CA THR A 107 -12.42 -10.29 -3.20
C THR A 107 -13.91 -10.09 -3.35
N ASN A 108 -14.52 -10.78 -4.32
CA ASN A 108 -15.97 -10.95 -4.33
C ASN A 108 -16.32 -12.07 -3.33
N MET A 109 -17.05 -11.73 -2.27
CA MET A 109 -17.41 -12.65 -1.21
C MET A 109 -18.79 -13.25 -1.47
N PRO A 110 -19.00 -14.53 -1.11
CA PRO A 110 -20.32 -15.12 -1.16
C PRO A 110 -21.35 -14.28 -0.38
N GLY A 111 -22.52 -14.07 -0.97
CA GLY A 111 -23.59 -13.29 -0.36
C GLY A 111 -23.62 -11.82 -0.75
N LEU A 112 -23.17 -11.49 -1.97
CA LEU A 112 -23.20 -10.15 -2.55
C LEU A 112 -22.52 -9.12 -1.67
N ALA A 113 -21.24 -9.34 -1.39
CA ALA A 113 -20.40 -8.36 -0.73
C ALA A 113 -19.00 -8.40 -1.32
N CYS A 114 -18.33 -7.25 -1.40
CA CYS A 114 -16.94 -7.16 -1.81
C CYS A 114 -16.06 -6.76 -0.63
N MET A 115 -14.93 -7.43 -0.47
CA MET A 115 -13.88 -7.02 0.46
C MET A 115 -12.67 -6.56 -0.33
N ALA A 116 -12.15 -5.38 0.01
CA ALA A 116 -10.88 -4.89 -0.47
C ALA A 116 -9.91 -4.73 0.70
N THR A 117 -8.64 -5.06 0.49
CA THR A 117 -7.57 -4.87 1.46
C THR A 117 -6.41 -4.14 0.81
N VAL A 118 -5.88 -3.14 1.50
CA VAL A 118 -4.61 -2.49 1.16
C VAL A 118 -3.64 -2.72 2.31
N SER A 119 -2.50 -3.33 2.02
CA SER A 119 -1.54 -3.75 3.05
C SER A 119 -0.10 -3.37 2.69
N SER A 120 0.74 -3.20 3.70
CA SER A 120 2.18 -3.25 3.49
C SER A 120 2.62 -4.66 3.10
N PHE A 121 3.71 -4.76 2.32
CA PHE A 121 4.22 -6.05 1.88
C PHE A 121 4.47 -6.99 3.06
N GLN A 122 3.67 -8.06 3.15
CA GLN A 122 3.73 -9.07 4.22
C GLN A 122 3.85 -8.48 5.64
N GLY A 123 3.26 -7.31 5.90
CA GLY A 123 3.34 -6.65 7.21
C GLY A 123 4.73 -6.09 7.56
N SER A 124 5.60 -5.87 6.56
CA SER A 124 6.98 -5.41 6.75
C SER A 124 7.12 -4.03 7.42
N TYR A 125 6.07 -3.20 7.37
CA TYR A 125 6.04 -1.91 8.04
C TYR A 125 4.61 -1.49 8.40
N ALA A 126 4.47 -0.61 9.39
CA ALA A 126 3.18 -0.08 9.82
C ALA A 126 2.67 1.00 8.85
N LEU A 127 1.39 0.91 8.47
CA LEU A 127 0.67 1.93 7.72
C LEU A 127 0.00 2.95 8.65
N PHE A 128 -0.47 2.51 9.83
CA PHE A 128 -1.16 3.36 10.79
C PHE A 128 -0.59 3.22 12.19
N LYS A 129 -1.02 4.11 13.11
CA LYS A 129 -0.55 4.09 14.49
C LYS A 129 -0.89 2.75 15.14
N GLY A 130 -0.07 2.34 16.12
CA GLY A 130 -0.27 1.08 16.83
C GLY A 130 0.33 -0.14 16.14
N GLY A 131 0.96 0.00 14.97
CA GLY A 131 1.58 -1.13 14.27
C GLY A 131 0.65 -1.79 13.24
N VAL A 132 -0.51 -1.20 12.98
CA VAL A 132 -1.46 -1.64 11.95
C VAL A 132 -0.77 -1.65 10.58
N THR A 133 -0.79 -2.80 9.91
CA THR A 133 -0.11 -3.03 8.63
C THR A 133 -1.06 -3.03 7.44
N SER A 134 -2.37 -3.05 7.66
CA SER A 134 -3.36 -3.08 6.60
C SER A 134 -4.63 -2.30 6.93
N ILE A 135 -5.35 -1.92 5.89
CA ILE A 135 -6.71 -1.38 5.96
C ILE A 135 -7.59 -2.22 5.06
N THR A 136 -8.68 -2.72 5.63
CA THR A 136 -9.66 -3.55 4.95
C THR A 136 -10.98 -2.81 4.93
N GLY A 137 -11.69 -2.90 3.81
CA GLY A 137 -13.05 -2.41 3.72
C GLY A 137 -13.95 -3.43 3.08
N ILE A 138 -15.19 -3.46 3.53
CA ILE A 138 -16.25 -4.33 3.02
C ILE A 138 -17.39 -3.44 2.55
N VAL A 139 -17.93 -3.76 1.37
CA VAL A 139 -19.16 -3.19 0.84
C VAL A 139 -20.17 -4.32 0.62
N ASP A 140 -21.41 -4.12 1.03
CA ASP A 140 -22.52 -5.04 0.80
C ASP A 140 -23.43 -4.59 -0.35
N ASP A 141 -24.37 -5.45 -0.74
CA ASP A 141 -25.39 -5.21 -1.78
C ASP A 141 -26.30 -4.01 -1.51
N THR A 142 -26.36 -3.52 -0.27
CA THR A 142 -27.07 -2.28 0.09
C THR A 142 -26.24 -1.03 -0.16
N GLY A 143 -24.97 -1.19 -0.56
CA GLY A 143 -24.00 -0.12 -0.73
C GLY A 143 -23.43 0.39 0.60
N LYS A 144 -23.66 -0.32 1.70
CA LYS A 144 -23.10 0.05 3.01
C LYS A 144 -21.64 -0.34 3.05
N ILE A 145 -20.80 0.62 3.44
CA ILE A 145 -19.35 0.47 3.54
C ILE A 145 -18.93 0.41 5.02
N ASP A 146 -18.16 -0.62 5.39
CA ASP A 146 -17.45 -0.72 6.66
C ASP A 146 -15.95 -0.78 6.42
N ILE A 147 -15.16 0.02 7.14
CA ILE A 147 -13.70 0.11 6.97
C ILE A 147 -13.03 -0.08 8.32
N GLN A 148 -12.08 -1.00 8.37
CA GLN A 148 -11.36 -1.38 9.57
C GLN A 148 -9.85 -1.45 9.33
N GLN A 149 -9.09 -1.08 10.35
CA GLN A 149 -7.62 -1.17 10.39
C GLN A 149 -7.22 -2.48 11.05
N VAL A 150 -6.36 -3.27 10.40
CA VAL A 150 -5.97 -4.61 10.86
C VAL A 150 -4.45 -4.70 11.09
N TYR A 151 -4.08 -5.39 12.17
CA TYR A 151 -2.70 -5.59 12.63
C TYR A 151 -1.94 -6.59 11.76
#